data_AF-A0A5C9A506-F1
#
_entry.id   AF-A0A5C9A506-F1
#
_cell.length_a   1.000
_cell.length_b   1.000
_cell.length_c   1.000
_cell.angle_alpha   90.00
_cell.angle_beta   90.00
_cell.angle_gamma   90.00
#
_symmetry.space_group_name_H-M   'P 1'
#
loop_
_entity.id
_entity.type
_entity.pdbx_description
1 polymer ?
#
loop_
_entity_poly.entity_id
_entity_poly.type
_entity_poly.pdbx_seq_one_letter_code
_entity_poly.pdbx_strand_id
1 'polypeptide(L)'
;MIDGDQAEGLRRWAKTLSVEPPSHAAPRTLMVLGLDCDSGSQRVTRVLQHWQAQGYDWVGDPARWRVRPVRADDARLPALAALHQRWGLWVDEGPEGICRAFAQLRGLSGKAGPRHLLALHHPHMPRRGRLENLRRAALERCGVKLLLIKA
;
A
#
# COMPACT_ATOMS: atom_id res chain seq x y z
N MET A 1 -35.67 46.61 -26.87
CA MET A 1 -34.51 46.78 -25.98
C MET A 1 -34.77 46.01 -24.70
N ILE A 2 -34.31 44.75 -24.63
CA ILE A 2 -34.01 44.06 -23.38
C ILE A 2 -32.83 43.15 -23.69
N ASP A 3 -31.62 43.70 -23.57
CA ASP A 3 -30.36 42.97 -23.62
C ASP A 3 -30.17 42.35 -22.24
N GLY A 4 -30.71 41.14 -22.05
CA GLY A 4 -30.56 40.38 -20.82
C GLY A 4 -29.13 39.88 -20.72
N ASP A 5 -28.41 40.34 -19.70
CA ASP A 5 -26.99 40.11 -19.43
C ASP A 5 -26.59 38.63 -19.51
N GLN A 6 -26.22 38.19 -20.72
CA GLN A 6 -25.73 36.84 -21.02
C GLN A 6 -24.49 36.48 -20.18
N ALA A 7 -23.80 37.48 -19.63
CA ALA A 7 -22.65 37.27 -18.76
C ALA A 7 -23.04 36.75 -17.37
N GLU A 8 -24.24 37.05 -16.87
CA GLU A 8 -24.70 36.57 -15.56
C GLU A 8 -25.00 35.06 -15.58
N GLY A 9 -25.54 34.57 -16.71
CA GLY A 9 -25.72 33.13 -16.96
C GLY A 9 -24.39 32.38 -17.00
N LEU A 10 -23.39 32.96 -17.70
CA LEU A 10 -22.04 32.40 -17.77
C LEU A 10 -21.32 32.38 -16.41
N ARG A 11 -21.50 33.41 -15.59
CA ARG A 11 -20.92 33.46 -14.23
C ARG A 11 -21.54 32.44 -13.28
N ARG A 12 -22.86 32.19 -13.38
CA ARG A 12 -23.52 31.10 -12.62
C ARG A 12 -23.03 29.73 -13.08
N TRP A 13 -22.92 29.50 -14.38
CA TRP A 13 -22.40 28.25 -14.95
C TRP A 13 -20.94 27.99 -14.54
N ALA A 14 -20.09 29.02 -14.56
CA ALA A 14 -18.70 28.92 -14.11
C ALA A 14 -18.57 28.64 -12.60
N LYS A 15 -19.49 29.16 -11.77
CA LYS A 15 -19.55 28.82 -10.34
C LYS A 15 -19.99 27.38 -10.10
N THR A 16 -20.87 26.80 -10.93
CA THR A 16 -21.23 25.38 -10.85
C THR A 16 -20.06 24.46 -11.25
N LEU A 17 -19.17 24.93 -12.13
CA LEU A 17 -17.95 24.23 -12.52
C LEU A 17 -16.77 24.47 -11.58
N SER A 18 -16.86 25.43 -10.65
CA SER A 18 -15.85 25.66 -9.62
C SER A 18 -15.99 24.63 -8.49
N VAL A 19 -15.97 23.36 -8.86
CA VAL A 19 -15.51 22.29 -8.01
C VAL A 19 -13.99 22.46 -7.99
N GLU A 20 -13.43 22.72 -6.81
CA GLU A 20 -12.00 22.65 -6.55
C GLU A 20 -11.39 21.50 -7.35
N PRO A 21 -10.23 21.67 -8.02
CA PRO A 21 -9.68 20.60 -8.83
C PRO A 21 -9.55 19.38 -7.92
N PRO A 22 -10.29 18.28 -8.17
CA PRO A 22 -9.97 17.04 -7.51
C PRO A 22 -8.56 16.77 -8.02
N SER A 23 -7.60 16.63 -7.12
CA SER A 23 -6.32 16.02 -7.46
C SER A 23 -6.65 14.64 -8.02
N HIS A 24 -6.91 14.55 -9.33
CA HIS A 24 -7.42 13.38 -10.06
C HIS A 24 -6.34 12.31 -10.26
N ALA A 25 -5.28 12.29 -9.44
CA ALA A 25 -4.35 11.17 -9.49
C ALA A 25 -5.13 9.86 -9.22
N ALA A 26 -4.91 8.87 -10.08
CA ALA A 26 -5.61 7.59 -9.99
C ALA A 26 -5.43 6.95 -8.59
N PRO A 27 -6.42 6.17 -8.11
CA PRO A 27 -6.30 5.43 -6.86
C PRO A 27 -5.02 4.56 -6.86
N ARG A 28 -4.30 4.58 -5.75
CA ARG A 28 -3.02 3.89 -5.59
C ARG A 28 -3.27 2.48 -5.06
N THR A 29 -3.13 1.46 -5.89
CA THR A 29 -3.31 0.06 -5.43
C THR A 29 -2.05 -0.44 -4.70
N LEU A 30 -2.22 -1.00 -3.51
CA LEU A 30 -1.19 -1.70 -2.74
C LEU A 30 -1.56 -3.16 -2.61
N MET A 31 -0.77 -4.03 -3.23
CA MET A 31 -0.92 -5.48 -3.15
C MET A 31 -0.25 -5.96 -1.87
N VAL A 32 -0.96 -6.65 -0.97
CA VAL A 32 -0.41 -7.02 0.34
C VAL A 32 -0.50 -8.52 0.58
N LEU A 33 0.66 -9.13 0.84
CA LEU A 33 0.78 -10.51 1.26
C LEU A 33 0.62 -10.64 2.78
N GLY A 34 0.03 -11.74 3.23
CA GLY A 34 -0.08 -12.06 4.66
C GLY A 34 -1.19 -11.31 5.41
N LEU A 35 -2.15 -10.72 4.69
CA LEU A 35 -3.37 -10.19 5.30
C LEU A 35 -4.45 -11.26 5.39
N ASP A 36 -5.11 -11.28 6.54
CA ASP A 36 -6.37 -12.00 6.77
C ASP A 36 -7.52 -11.21 6.09
N CYS A 37 -8.45 -11.93 5.45
CA CYS A 37 -9.28 -11.39 4.37
C CYS A 37 -10.32 -10.31 4.74
N ASP A 38 -10.72 -10.16 6.00
CA ASP A 38 -11.82 -9.23 6.35
C ASP A 38 -11.36 -7.94 7.06
N SER A 39 -10.35 -8.02 7.93
CA SER A 39 -9.88 -6.87 8.73
C SER A 39 -8.51 -6.35 8.30
N GLY A 40 -7.84 -7.05 7.38
CA GLY A 40 -6.46 -6.76 6.97
C GLY A 40 -6.30 -5.37 6.34
N SER A 41 -7.20 -5.00 5.44
CA SER A 41 -7.12 -3.73 4.71
C SER A 41 -7.24 -2.50 5.62
N GLN A 42 -8.07 -2.57 6.67
CA GLN A 42 -8.18 -1.49 7.65
C GLN A 42 -6.91 -1.33 8.47
N ARG A 43 -6.28 -2.43 8.88
CA ARG A 43 -5.00 -2.39 9.61
C ARG A 43 -3.90 -1.74 8.79
N VAL A 44 -3.80 -2.07 7.50
CA VAL A 44 -2.85 -1.42 6.59
C VAL A 44 -3.16 0.07 6.43
N THR A 45 -4.44 0.43 6.30
CA THR A 45 -4.85 1.84 6.18
C THR A 45 -4.42 2.64 7.40
N ARG A 46 -4.56 2.10 8.63
CA ARG A 46 -4.08 2.75 9.86
C ARG A 46 -2.56 2.94 9.88
N VAL A 47 -1.80 1.97 9.38
CA VAL A 47 -0.33 2.11 9.26
C VAL A 47 0.03 3.23 8.28
N LEU A 48 -0.65 3.31 7.14
CA LEU A 48 -0.44 4.40 6.17
C LEU A 48 -0.82 5.77 6.76
N GLN A 49 -1.94 5.86 7.48
CA GLN A 49 -2.34 7.08 8.20
C GLN A 49 -1.30 7.49 9.24
N HIS A 50 -0.80 6.54 10.01
CA HIS A 50 0.25 6.80 10.98
C HIS A 50 1.51 7.35 10.30
N TRP A 51 1.96 6.77 9.19
CA TRP A 51 3.11 7.28 8.44
C TRP A 51 2.84 8.67 7.84
N GLN A 52 1.66 8.92 7.27
CA GLN A 52 1.33 10.27 6.82
C GLN A 52 1.42 11.29 7.98
N ALA A 53 0.88 10.95 9.16
CA ALA A 53 0.95 11.81 10.34
C ALA A 53 2.38 12.03 10.87
N GLN A 54 3.32 11.14 10.56
CA GLN A 54 4.75 11.27 10.86
C GLN A 54 5.53 12.05 9.78
N GLY A 55 4.86 12.57 8.75
CA GLY A 55 5.49 13.37 7.69
C GLY A 55 6.09 12.56 6.53
N TYR A 56 5.71 11.29 6.35
CA TYR A 56 6.14 10.52 5.18
C TYR A 56 5.35 10.92 3.92
N ASP A 57 5.82 11.97 3.23
CA ASP A 57 5.16 12.57 2.06
C ASP A 57 4.82 11.57 0.93
N TRP A 58 5.63 10.53 0.76
CA TRP A 58 5.41 9.51 -0.28
C TRP A 58 4.07 8.78 -0.12
N VAL A 59 3.57 8.66 1.11
CA VAL A 59 2.25 8.07 1.38
C VAL A 59 1.17 8.88 0.68
N GLY A 60 1.27 10.21 0.70
CA GLY A 60 0.22 11.12 0.25
C GLY A 60 -1.03 10.96 1.10
N ASP A 61 -2.21 10.96 0.48
CA ASP A 61 -3.48 10.73 1.16
C ASP A 61 -3.76 9.22 1.36
N PRO A 62 -3.84 8.72 2.62
CA PRO A 62 -4.15 7.34 2.93
C PRO A 62 -5.48 6.85 2.34
N ALA A 63 -6.50 7.71 2.21
CA ALA A 63 -7.82 7.33 1.69
C ALA A 63 -7.79 6.96 0.20
N ARG A 64 -6.74 7.36 -0.52
CA ARG A 64 -6.54 7.03 -1.94
C ARG A 64 -5.90 5.67 -2.17
N TRP A 65 -5.44 5.01 -1.10
CA TRP A 65 -4.85 3.69 -1.20
C TRP A 65 -5.92 2.61 -1.25
N ARG A 66 -5.88 1.79 -2.30
CA ARG A 66 -6.69 0.58 -2.41
C ARG A 66 -5.85 -0.61 -2.00
N VAL A 67 -6.06 -1.10 -0.79
CA VAL A 67 -5.36 -2.29 -0.27
C VAL A 67 -6.02 -3.53 -0.84
N ARG A 68 -5.22 -4.39 -1.47
CA ARG A 68 -5.66 -5.66 -2.05
C ARG A 68 -4.89 -6.81 -1.40
N PRO A 69 -5.54 -7.67 -0.60
CA PRO A 69 -4.89 -8.85 -0.07
C PRO A 69 -4.57 -9.83 -1.20
N VAL A 70 -3.38 -10.42 -1.16
CA VAL A 70 -2.89 -11.40 -2.13
C VAL A 70 -2.32 -12.58 -1.35
N ARG A 71 -2.52 -13.79 -1.87
CA ARG A 71 -1.88 -14.98 -1.33
C ARG A 71 -0.61 -15.29 -2.10
N ALA A 72 0.45 -15.73 -1.41
CA ALA A 72 1.71 -16.11 -2.06
C ALA A 72 1.58 -17.36 -2.97
N ASP A 73 0.52 -18.15 -2.80
CA ASP A 73 0.19 -19.32 -3.60
C ASP A 73 -0.75 -19.04 -4.79
N ASP A 74 -1.21 -17.80 -4.97
CA ASP A 74 -2.11 -17.45 -6.08
C ASP A 74 -1.41 -17.66 -7.44
N ALA A 75 -2.03 -18.46 -8.31
CA ALA A 75 -1.51 -18.75 -9.65
C ALA A 75 -1.36 -17.48 -10.53
N ARG A 76 -2.11 -16.42 -10.22
CA ARG A 76 -2.06 -15.14 -10.94
C ARG A 76 -0.97 -14.21 -10.42
N LEU A 77 -0.21 -14.61 -9.39
CA LEU A 77 0.84 -13.79 -8.79
C LEU A 77 1.81 -13.19 -9.82
N PRO A 78 2.30 -13.92 -10.85
CA PRO A 78 3.16 -13.33 -11.88
C PRO A 78 2.49 -12.19 -12.66
N ALA A 79 1.23 -12.37 -13.06
CA ALA A 79 0.47 -11.35 -13.78
C ALA A 79 0.20 -10.13 -12.90
N LEU A 80 -0.16 -10.35 -11.64
CA LEU A 80 -0.36 -9.27 -10.68
C LEU A 80 0.93 -8.49 -10.43
N ALA A 81 2.09 -9.17 -10.36
CA ALA A 81 3.39 -8.55 -10.15
C ALA A 81 3.84 -7.71 -11.35
N ALA A 82 3.44 -8.08 -12.57
CA ALA A 82 3.68 -7.29 -13.76
C ALA A 82 2.79 -6.04 -13.84
N LEU A 83 1.54 -6.13 -13.36
CA LEU A 83 0.56 -5.05 -13.42
C LEU A 83 0.71 -4.02 -12.29
N HIS A 84 1.09 -4.47 -11.09
CA HIS A 84 1.16 -3.64 -9.91
C HIS A 84 2.60 -3.46 -9.45
N GLN A 85 3.03 -2.21 -9.30
CA GLN A 85 4.38 -1.89 -8.84
C GLN A 85 4.50 -1.90 -7.31
N ARG A 86 3.40 -1.69 -6.58
CA ARG A 86 3.41 -1.45 -5.14
C ARG A 86 2.98 -2.70 -4.40
N TRP A 87 3.92 -3.25 -3.64
CA TRP A 87 3.71 -4.47 -2.88
C TRP A 87 4.11 -4.28 -1.42
N GLY A 88 3.34 -4.92 -0.55
CA GLY A 88 3.59 -4.97 0.88
C GLY A 88 3.58 -6.40 1.40
N LEU A 89 4.31 -6.61 2.49
CA LEU A 89 4.22 -7.79 3.33
C LEU A 89 3.69 -7.36 4.68
N TRP A 90 2.52 -7.84 5.07
CA TRP A 90 2.02 -7.67 6.42
C TRP A 90 2.82 -8.53 7.39
N VAL A 91 3.27 -7.91 8.47
CA VAL A 91 4.01 -8.56 9.55
C VAL A 91 3.27 -8.27 10.85
N ASP A 92 2.58 -9.29 11.38
CA ASP A 92 1.98 -9.20 12.71
C ASP A 92 3.06 -9.08 13.79
N GLU A 93 2.64 -8.60 14.95
CA GLU A 93 3.48 -8.56 16.14
C GLU A 93 3.85 -9.97 16.64
N GLY A 94 4.92 -10.05 17.41
CA GLY A 94 5.36 -11.30 18.04
C GLY A 94 6.16 -12.25 17.13
N PRO A 95 6.64 -13.36 17.69
CA PRO A 95 7.43 -14.35 16.95
C PRO A 95 6.59 -15.11 15.91
N GLU A 96 5.32 -15.43 16.19
CA GLU A 96 4.48 -16.13 15.22
C GLU A 96 4.21 -15.26 13.98
N GLY A 97 4.05 -13.96 14.15
CA GLY A 97 3.87 -13.00 13.04
C GLY A 97 5.06 -13.02 12.08
N ILE A 98 6.28 -13.06 12.61
CA ILE A 98 7.50 -13.17 11.80
C ILE A 98 7.57 -14.52 11.07
N CYS A 99 7.22 -15.62 11.74
CA CYS A 99 7.17 -16.94 11.10
C CYS A 99 6.15 -16.99 9.97
N ARG A 100 4.96 -16.39 10.16
CA ARG A 100 3.93 -16.27 9.10
C ARG A 100 4.43 -15.43 7.93
N ALA A 101 5.04 -14.29 8.20
CA ALA A 101 5.62 -13.42 7.17
C ALA A 101 6.72 -14.15 6.37
N PHE A 102 7.58 -14.91 7.05
CA PHE A 102 8.60 -15.73 6.37
C PHE A 102 7.98 -16.86 5.53
N ALA A 103 6.91 -17.50 6.00
CA ALA A 103 6.20 -18.50 5.22
C ALA A 103 5.61 -17.90 3.93
N GLN A 104 5.08 -16.68 3.97
CA GLN A 104 4.63 -15.97 2.76
C GLN A 104 5.80 -15.73 1.78
N LEU A 105 6.95 -15.27 2.28
CA LEU A 105 8.15 -15.06 1.46
C LEU A 105 8.62 -16.35 0.78
N ARG A 106 8.67 -17.48 1.52
CA ARG A 106 9.00 -18.77 0.93
C ARG A 106 8.01 -19.20 -0.16
N GLY A 107 6.74 -18.81 -0.02
CA GLY A 107 5.72 -19.06 -1.05
C GLY A 107 5.99 -18.33 -2.37
N LEU A 108 6.82 -17.28 -2.35
CA LEU A 108 7.27 -16.53 -3.53
C LEU A 108 8.55 -17.12 -4.16
N SER A 109 9.35 -17.87 -3.39
CA SER A 109 10.61 -18.44 -3.88
C SER A 109 10.38 -19.32 -5.10
N GLY A 110 11.14 -19.07 -6.17
CA GLY A 110 11.04 -19.82 -7.43
C GLY A 110 9.88 -19.41 -8.34
N LYS A 111 9.05 -18.43 -7.94
CA LYS A 111 7.98 -17.88 -8.78
C LYS A 111 8.37 -16.51 -9.33
N ALA A 112 7.89 -16.18 -10.52
CA ALA A 112 7.89 -14.80 -10.99
C ALA A 112 6.92 -13.99 -10.10
N GLY A 113 7.48 -13.09 -9.28
CA GLY A 113 6.73 -12.34 -8.28
C GLY A 113 7.37 -10.99 -7.96
N PRO A 114 6.87 -10.27 -6.94
CA PRO A 114 7.38 -8.96 -6.59
C PRO A 114 8.83 -9.04 -6.09
N ARG A 115 9.71 -8.22 -6.67
CA ARG A 115 11.13 -8.13 -6.27
C ARG A 115 11.36 -7.23 -5.05
N HIS A 116 10.42 -6.33 -4.78
CA HIS A 116 10.47 -5.38 -3.67
C HIS A 116 9.16 -5.47 -2.89
N LEU A 117 9.26 -5.65 -1.59
CA LEU A 117 8.11 -5.65 -0.68
C LEU A 117 8.34 -4.61 0.41
N LEU A 118 7.33 -3.79 0.70
CA LEU A 118 7.33 -2.93 1.88
C LEU A 118 6.87 -3.74 3.10
N ALA A 119 7.68 -3.80 4.16
CA ALA A 119 7.22 -4.37 5.42
C ALA A 119 6.19 -3.44 6.06
N LEU A 120 4.94 -3.91 6.12
CA LEU A 120 3.84 -3.26 6.81
C LEU A 120 3.73 -3.92 8.18
N HIS A 121 3.98 -3.16 9.24
CA HIS A 121 3.88 -3.64 10.60
C HIS A 121 3.26 -2.57 11.48
N HIS A 122 2.76 -2.98 12.64
CA HIS A 122 2.23 -2.03 13.62
C HIS A 122 3.36 -1.12 14.15
N PRO A 123 3.13 0.19 14.36
CA PRO A 123 4.18 1.15 14.69
C PRO A 123 4.92 0.86 16.00
N HIS A 124 4.27 0.17 16.94
CA HIS A 124 4.80 -0.19 18.26
C HIS A 124 5.60 -1.50 18.27
N MET A 125 5.77 -2.17 17.13
CA MET A 125 6.50 -3.43 17.08
C MET A 125 8.00 -3.22 17.38
N PRO A 126 8.60 -3.94 18.35
CA PRO A 126 10.03 -3.79 18.66
C PRO A 126 10.89 -4.27 17.48
N ARG A 127 11.64 -3.32 16.90
CA ARG A 127 12.14 -3.41 15.51
C ARG A 127 13.45 -4.17 15.32
N ARG A 128 14.35 -4.18 16.31
CA ARG A 128 15.79 -4.20 15.95
C ARG A 128 16.36 -5.55 15.51
N GLY A 129 15.93 -6.68 16.07
CA GLY A 129 16.49 -7.99 15.69
C GLY A 129 15.68 -8.74 14.63
N ARG A 130 14.37 -8.87 14.87
CA ARG A 130 13.53 -9.82 14.13
C ARG A 130 13.21 -9.38 12.71
N LEU A 131 12.90 -8.09 12.51
CA LEU A 131 12.60 -7.56 11.16
C LEU A 131 13.84 -7.54 10.28
N GLU A 132 15.01 -7.27 10.85
CA GLU A 132 16.27 -7.29 10.13
C GLU A 132 16.66 -8.71 9.70
N ASN A 133 16.45 -9.70 10.59
CA ASN A 133 16.61 -11.11 10.25
C ASN A 133 15.64 -11.53 9.14
N LEU A 134 14.37 -11.09 9.20
CA LEU A 134 13.38 -11.34 8.15
C LEU A 134 13.80 -10.72 6.81
N ARG A 135 14.30 -9.47 6.84
CA ARG A 135 14.80 -8.76 5.65
C ARG A 135 15.97 -9.49 5.00
N ARG A 136 16.92 -9.95 5.81
CA ARG A 136 18.07 -10.74 5.33
C ARG A 136 17.61 -12.05 4.70
N ALA A 137 16.75 -12.80 5.39
CA ALA A 137 16.23 -14.06 4.90
C ALA A 137 15.38 -13.91 3.62
N ALA A 138 14.62 -12.81 3.49
CA ALA A 138 13.87 -12.49 2.28
C ALA A 138 14.80 -12.35 1.06
N LEU A 139 15.91 -11.64 1.23
CA LEU A 139 16.87 -11.43 0.15
C LEU A 139 17.64 -12.71 -0.18
N GLU A 140 18.23 -13.35 0.83
CA GLU A 140 19.13 -14.50 0.63
C GLU A 140 18.40 -15.76 0.17
N ARG A 141 17.19 -16.00 0.68
CA ARG A 141 16.46 -17.26 0.45
C ARG A 141 15.33 -17.14 -0.57
N CYS A 142 14.87 -15.93 -0.84
CA CYS A 142 13.73 -15.69 -1.72
C CYS A 142 14.05 -14.72 -2.87
N GLY A 143 15.20 -14.04 -2.85
CA GLY A 143 15.55 -13.04 -3.86
C GLY A 143 14.69 -11.78 -3.79
N VAL A 144 14.02 -11.53 -2.66
CA VAL A 144 13.08 -10.41 -2.48
C VAL A 144 13.71 -9.36 -1.56
N LYS A 145 13.75 -8.11 -2.02
CA LYS A 145 14.19 -6.98 -1.20
C LYS A 145 13.04 -6.51 -0.31
N LEU A 146 13.14 -6.77 1.00
CA LEU A 146 12.21 -6.24 1.98
C LEU A 146 12.65 -4.83 2.41
N LEU A 147 11.79 -3.84 2.15
CA LEU A 147 11.98 -2.44 2.51
C LEU A 147 11.38 -2.20 3.90
N LEU A 148 12.15 -1.62 4.80
CA LEU A 148 11.71 -1.25 6.15
C LEU A 148 11.61 0.27 6.24
N ILE A 149 10.49 0.79 6.76
CA ILE A 149 10.40 2.20 7.11
C ILE A 149 11.12 2.43 8.44
N LYS A 150 12.10 3.33 8.42
CA LYS A 150 12.75 3.83 9.64
C LYS A 150 11.79 4.80 10.30
N ALA A 151 10.91 4.31 11.17
CA ALA A 151 10.16 5.17 12.08
C ALA A 151 11.01 5.51 13.32
#